data_AF-A0A558ABQ6-F1
#
_entry.id   AF-A0A558ABQ6-F1
#
_cell.length_a   1.000
_cell.length_b   1.000
_cell.length_c   1.000
_cell.angle_alpha   90.00
_cell.angle_beta   90.00
_cell.angle_gamma   90.00
#
_symmetry.space_group_name_H-M   'P 1'
#
loop_
_entity.id
_entity.type
_entity.pdbx_description
1 polymer ?
#
loop_
_entity_poly.entity_id
_entity_poly.type
_entity_poly.pdbx_seq_one_letter_code
_entity_poly.pdbx_strand_id
1 'polypeptide(L)' 'MMESFWGTLQLELLDQKQWETRDQLANAIFEWIECWYNPKRRHSAIGMHSPVTFDALHTRSDQDH' A
#
# COMPACT_ATOMS: atom_id res chain seq x y z
N MET A 1 9.83 -0.92 6.62
CA MET A 1 10.04 -2.37 6.78
C MET A 1 9.18 -3.09 5.75
N MET A 2 9.79 -3.72 4.74
CA MET A 2 9.07 -4.35 3.63
C MET A 2 8.36 -5.65 4.08
N GLU A 3 8.81 -6.25 5.18
CA GLU A 3 8.29 -7.50 5.72
C GLU A 3 6.80 -7.43 6.12
N SER A 4 6.28 -6.24 6.47
CA SER A 4 4.85 -6.05 6.75
C SER A 4 3.99 -5.84 5.51
N PHE A 5 4.57 -5.49 4.34
CA PHE A 5 3.79 -5.30 3.11
C PHE A 5 3.34 -6.64 2.55
N TRP A 6 4.32 -7.53 2.30
CA TRP A 6 4.05 -8.80 1.62
C TRP A 6 3.18 -9.73 2.47
N GLY A 7 3.42 -9.78 3.78
CA GLY A 7 2.60 -10.57 4.69
C GLY A 7 1.13 -10.12 4.70
N THR A 8 0.86 -8.82 4.61
CA THR A 8 -0.53 -8.35 4.57
C THR A 8 -1.17 -8.46 3.20
N LEU A 9 -0.42 -8.28 2.11
CA LEU A 9 -0.93 -8.59 0.77
C LEU A 9 -1.33 -10.07 0.67
N GLN A 10 -0.51 -10.97 1.22
CA GLN A 10 -0.82 -12.39 1.26
C GLN A 10 -2.10 -12.66 2.05
N LEU A 11 -2.19 -12.17 3.29
CA LEU A 11 -3.31 -12.44 4.19
C LEU A 11 -4.63 -11.82 3.72
N GLU A 12 -4.61 -10.58 3.24
CA GLU A 12 -5.84 -9.83 2.95
C GLU A 12 -6.30 -9.91 1.50
N LEU A 13 -5.41 -10.26 0.56
CA LEU A 13 -5.76 -10.35 -0.86
C LEU A 13 -5.59 -11.75 -1.43
N LEU A 14 -4.41 -12.36 -1.23
CA LEU A 14 -4.08 -13.63 -1.88
C LEU A 14 -4.80 -14.83 -1.22
N ASP A 15 -4.98 -14.81 0.09
CA ASP A 15 -5.60 -15.90 0.85
C ASP A 15 -7.14 -15.85 0.83
N GLN A 16 -7.74 -14.68 0.56
CA GLN A 16 -9.20 -14.51 0.63
C GLN A 16 -9.97 -15.24 -0.48
N LYS A 17 -9.38 -15.43 -1.65
CA LYS A 17 -10.05 -16.14 -2.76
C LYS A 17 -9.06 -16.74 -3.75
N GLN A 18 -9.54 -17.72 -4.52
CA GLN A 18 -8.79 -18.26 -5.64
C GLN A 18 -8.92 -17.35 -6.87
N TRP A 19 -7.81 -17.19 -7.59
CA TRP A 19 -7.71 -16.35 -8.77
C TRP A 19 -7.59 -17.24 -10.01
N GLU A 20 -8.56 -17.13 -10.92
CA GLU A 20 -8.57 -17.96 -12.14
C GLU A 20 -7.52 -17.52 -13.16
N THR A 21 -7.18 -16.22 -13.17
CA THR A 21 -6.23 -15.66 -14.13
C THR A 21 -5.25 -14.71 -13.44
N ARG A 22 -4.05 -14.62 -14.01
CA ARG A 22 -3.03 -13.66 -13.58
C ARG A 22 -3.48 -12.20 -13.76
N ASP A 23 -4.31 -11.93 -14.76
CA ASP A 23 -4.84 -10.58 -15.03
C ASP A 23 -5.79 -10.11 -13.92
N GLN A 24 -6.74 -10.97 -13.51
CA GLN A 24 -7.61 -10.67 -12.38
C GLN A 24 -6.82 -10.41 -11.09
N LEU A 25 -5.79 -11.22 -10.85
CA LEU A 25 -4.91 -11.03 -9.69
C LEU A 25 -4.16 -9.70 -9.78
N ALA A 26 -3.60 -9.36 -10.94
CA ALA A 26 -2.87 -8.11 -11.14
C ALA A 26 -3.78 -6.89 -10.92
N ASN A 27 -5.00 -6.91 -11.47
CA ASN A 27 -5.98 -5.85 -11.30
C ASN A 27 -6.39 -5.69 -9.82
N ALA A 28 -6.58 -6.80 -9.10
CA ALA A 28 -6.91 -6.73 -7.68
C ALA A 28 -5.74 -6.26 -6.80
N ILE A 29 -4.51 -6.63 -7.14
CA ILE A 29 -3.31 -6.09 -6.47
C ILE A 29 -3.25 -4.58 -6.70
N PHE A 30 -3.45 -4.13 -7.93
CA PHE A 30 -3.45 -2.71 -8.27
C PHE A 30 -4.53 -1.94 -7.49
N GLU A 31 -5.77 -2.41 -7.50
CA GLU A 31 -6.88 -1.79 -6.77
C GLU A 31 -6.62 -1.77 -5.25
N TRP A 32 -6.11 -2.87 -4.69
CA TRP A 32 -5.77 -2.93 -3.27
C TRP A 32 -4.65 -1.96 -2.91
N ILE A 33 -3.64 -1.80 -3.75
CA ILE A 33 -2.55 -0.84 -3.53
C ILE A 33 -3.08 0.59 -3.59
N GLU A 34 -3.78 0.96 -4.66
CA GLU A 34 -4.18 2.34 -4.93
C GLU A 34 -5.37 2.82 -4.09
N CYS A 35 -6.34 1.93 -3.82
CA CYS A 35 -7.58 2.31 -3.14
C CYS A 35 -7.54 2.05 -1.62
N TRP A 36 -6.67 1.14 -1.17
CA TRP A 36 -6.60 0.75 0.24
C TRP A 36 -5.23 0.98 0.87
N TYR A 37 -4.15 0.42 0.31
CA TYR A 37 -2.82 0.46 0.92
C TYR A 37 -2.26 1.90 0.97
N ASN A 38 -2.05 2.53 -0.18
CA ASN A 38 -1.44 3.86 -0.30
C ASN A 38 -2.25 4.97 0.42
N PRO A 39 -3.59 5.04 0.30
CA PRO A 39 -4.36 6.12 0.93
C PRO A 39 -4.69 5.87 2.40
N LYS A 40 -5.00 4.62 2.80
CA LYS A 40 -5.60 4.35 4.12
C LYS A 40 -4.64 3.71 5.11
N ARG A 41 -3.63 2.97 4.64
CA ARG A 41 -2.79 2.21 5.57
C ARG A 41 -1.84 3.13 6.30
N ARG A 42 -1.91 3.11 7.63
CA ARG A 42 -1.01 3.88 8.50
C ARG A 42 0.13 3.01 8.98
N HIS A 43 1.35 3.50 8.87
CA HIS A 43 2.52 2.80 9.41
C HIS A 43 3.05 3.54 10.63
N SER A 44 3.20 2.83 11.75
CA SER A 44 3.85 3.39 12.95
C SER A 44 5.28 3.87 12.66
N ALA A 45 5.98 3.20 11.74
CA ALA A 45 7.30 3.59 11.27
C ALA A 45 7.36 4.95 10.55
N ILE A 46 6.24 5.42 9.98
CA ILE A 46 6.14 6.73 9.32
C ILE A 46 5.26 7.71 10.11
N GLY A 47 5.22 7.55 11.44
CA GLY A 47 4.48 8.45 12.33
C GLY A 47 2.96 8.27 12.27
N MET A 48 2.47 7.07 11.94
CA MET A 48 1.04 6.78 11.73
C MET A 48 0.41 7.53 10.54
N HIS A 49 1.23 8.05 9.64
CA HIS A 49 0.76 8.58 8.37
C HIS A 49 0.58 7.47 7.34
N SER A 50 -0.25 7.72 6.33
CA SER A 50 -0.31 6.85 5.15
C SER A 50 0.81 7.17 4.17
N PRO A 51 1.26 6.22 3.33
CA PRO A 51 2.33 6.44 2.36
C PRO A 51 2.12 7.71 1.52
N VAL A 52 0.90 7.95 1.04
CA VAL A 52 0.57 9.17 0.27
C VAL A 52 0.70 10.45 1.09
N THR A 53 0.37 10.40 2.37
CA THR A 53 0.47 11.55 3.27
C THR A 53 1.93 11.81 3.63
N PHE A 54 2.70 10.75 3.85
CA PHE A 54 4.13 10.83 4.11
C PHE A 54 4.88 11.40 2.92
N ASP A 55 4.59 10.92 1.70
CA ASP A 55 5.17 11.44 0.46
C ASP A 55 4.82 12.91 0.25
N ALA A 56 3.55 13.30 0.42
CA ALA A 56 3.12 14.69 0.31
C ALA A 56 3.81 15.61 1.34
N LEU A 57 4.05 15.13 2.56
CA LEU A 57 4.77 15.87 3.60
C LEU A 57 6.28 15.99 3.30
N HIS A 58 6.91 14.96 2.73
CA HIS A 58 8.33 14.99 2.37
C HIS A 58 8.60 15.78 1.10
N THR A 59 7.77 15.62 0.07
CA THR A 59 7.82 16.41 -1.18
C THR A 59 7.65 17.91 -0.89
N ARG A 60 6.83 18.29 0.10
CA ARG A 60 6.66 19.70 0.48
C ARG A 60 7.88 20.27 1.22
N SER A 61 8.69 19.43 1.87
CA SER A 61 9.89 19.87 2.58
C SER A 61 11.12 20.01 1.67
N ASP A 62 11.09 19.41 0.47
CA ASP A 62 12.16 19.49 -0.54
C ASP A 62 12.01 20.71 -1.49
N GLN A 63 10.81 21.31 -1.54
CA GLN A 63 10.52 22.52 -2.34
C GLN A 63 10.93 23.84 -1.65
N ASP A 64 11.44 23.79 -0.42
CA ASP A 64 11.92 24.95 0.36
C ASP A 64 13.45 24.97 0.45
N HIS A 65 14.14 24.73 -0.67
CA HIS A 65 15.59 24.95 -0.81
C HIS A 65 15.92 25.72 -2.08
#